data_AF-A0A7V0Z7J0-F1
#
_entry.id   AF-A0A7V0Z7J0-F1
#
_cell.length_a   1.000
_cell.length_b   1.000
_cell.length_c   1.000
_cell.angle_alpha   90.00
_cell.angle_beta   90.00
_cell.angle_gamma   90.00
#
_symmetry.space_group_name_H-M   'P 1'
#
loop_
_entity.id
_entity.type
_entity.pdbx_description
1 polymer ?
#
loop_
_entity_poly.entity_id
_entity_poly.type
_entity_poly.pdbx_seq_one_letter_code
_entity_poly.pdbx_strand_id
1 'polypeptide(L)'
;MKNKWMDWMFKKIEEAKKRYHQREKRKVKRELLKKHQANIEKRLSWINYYYKLLDEGNKTAKTAVCNRFDIDYKTFNFWLKRYEENGCSSLSLIDLPKRPKNIKFKVPFWAEVLVVLVRVIRGLGAEALAAEFKHRGIFNISHQGVRNIFVRYGLNHIKRLKKKPIQRYERGKPNELWHIDIKGPFWIKGVGKI
;
A
#
# COMPACT_ATOMS: atom_id res chain seq x y z
N MET A 1 15.15 -37.38 -30.18
CA MET A 1 16.05 -37.51 -28.99
C MET A 1 15.58 -36.55 -27.91
N LYS A 2 15.11 -37.04 -26.76
CA LYS A 2 14.80 -36.16 -25.61
C LYS A 2 16.10 -35.52 -25.13
N ASN A 3 16.16 -34.19 -25.13
CA ASN A 3 17.37 -33.46 -24.86
C ASN A 3 17.62 -33.43 -23.34
N LYS A 4 18.23 -34.50 -22.80
CA LYS A 4 18.51 -34.72 -21.36
C LYS A 4 19.08 -33.48 -20.66
N TRP A 5 19.85 -32.67 -21.38
CA TRP A 5 20.41 -31.42 -20.88
C TRP A 5 19.35 -30.35 -20.57
N MET A 6 18.34 -30.19 -21.43
CA MET A 6 17.23 -29.26 -21.18
C MET A 6 16.39 -29.70 -19.98
N ASP A 7 16.08 -31.00 -19.86
CA ASP A 7 15.30 -31.54 -18.73
C ASP A 7 16.04 -31.33 -17.39
N TRP A 8 17.36 -31.56 -17.37
CA TRP A 8 18.20 -31.26 -16.21
C TRP A 8 18.20 -29.76 -15.88
N MET A 9 18.32 -28.90 -16.88
CA MET A 9 18.32 -27.45 -16.72
C MET A 9 16.99 -26.94 -16.17
N PHE A 10 15.85 -27.39 -16.72
CA PHE A 10 14.53 -27.00 -16.22
C PHE A 10 14.30 -27.45 -14.78
N LYS A 11 14.71 -28.68 -14.43
CA LYS A 11 14.68 -29.17 -13.04
C LYS A 11 15.52 -28.29 -12.12
N LYS A 12 16.72 -27.90 -12.54
CA LYS A 12 17.59 -26.99 -11.76
C LYS A 12 16.99 -25.59 -11.60
N ILE A 13 16.37 -25.05 -12.65
CA ILE A 13 15.65 -23.77 -12.59
C ILE A 13 14.47 -23.86 -11.60
N GLU A 14 13.72 -24.96 -11.62
CA GLU A 14 12.60 -25.17 -10.71
C GLU A 14 13.06 -25.32 -9.25
N GLU A 15 14.13 -26.08 -9.00
CA GLU A 15 14.78 -26.17 -7.69
C GLU A 15 15.26 -24.80 -7.20
N ALA A 16 15.90 -24.02 -8.07
CA ALA A 16 16.36 -22.66 -7.78
C ALA A 16 15.19 -21.73 -7.46
N LYS A 17 14.10 -21.79 -8.23
CA LYS A 17 12.85 -21.06 -7.94
C LYS A 17 12.30 -21.45 -6.57
N LYS A 18 12.23 -22.73 -6.23
CA LYS A 18 11.77 -23.20 -4.90
C LYS A 18 12.64 -22.63 -3.77
N ARG A 19 13.97 -22.68 -3.91
CA ARG A 19 14.93 -22.11 -2.95
C ARG A 19 14.76 -20.60 -2.79
N TYR A 20 14.58 -19.87 -3.90
CA TYR A 20 14.32 -18.42 -3.87
C TYR A 20 13.06 -18.09 -3.08
N HIS A 21 11.92 -18.73 -3.40
CA HIS A 21 10.66 -18.51 -2.69
C HIS A 21 10.77 -18.87 -1.20
N GLN A 22 11.48 -19.95 -0.85
CA GLN A 22 11.75 -20.28 0.55
C GLN A 22 12.59 -19.20 1.26
N ARG A 23 13.61 -18.66 0.58
CA ARG A 23 14.45 -17.57 1.12
C ARG A 23 13.63 -16.32 1.38
N GLU A 24 12.78 -15.91 0.43
CA GLU A 24 11.90 -14.75 0.58
C GLU A 24 10.89 -14.96 1.70
N LYS A 25 10.25 -16.15 1.79
CA LYS A 25 9.38 -16.49 2.92
C LYS A 25 10.10 -16.37 4.27
N ARG A 26 11.35 -16.83 4.37
CA ARG A 26 12.17 -16.71 5.59
C ARG A 26 12.50 -15.27 5.93
N LYS A 27 12.81 -14.42 4.94
CA LYS A 27 13.04 -12.98 5.14
C LYS A 27 11.79 -12.30 5.68
N VAL A 28 10.65 -12.46 5.00
CA VAL A 28 9.37 -11.88 5.42
C VAL A 28 8.98 -12.36 6.82
N LYS A 29 9.15 -13.65 7.12
CA LYS A 29 8.91 -14.19 8.47
C LYS A 29 9.76 -13.46 9.53
N ARG A 30 11.07 -13.29 9.27
CA ARG A 30 11.98 -12.58 10.19
C ARG A 30 11.58 -11.12 10.38
N GLU A 31 11.21 -10.43 9.30
CA GLU A 31 10.75 -9.04 9.37
C GLU A 31 9.46 -8.90 10.17
N LEU A 32 8.49 -9.78 9.96
CA LEU A 32 7.23 -9.77 10.72
C LEU A 32 7.47 -10.03 12.21
N LEU A 33 8.32 -11.00 12.55
CA LEU A 33 8.69 -11.29 13.93
C LEU A 33 9.36 -10.08 14.58
N LYS A 34 10.32 -9.43 13.90
CA LYS A 34 10.97 -8.21 14.41
C LYS A 34 9.96 -7.07 14.61
N LYS A 35 9.08 -6.86 13.64
CA LYS A 35 8.08 -5.79 13.68
C LYS A 35 7.10 -5.92 14.85
N HIS A 36 6.74 -7.15 15.20
CA HIS A 36 5.74 -7.45 16.24
C HIS A 36 6.35 -8.07 17.51
N GLN A 37 7.66 -7.95 17.69
CA GLN A 37 8.42 -8.64 18.73
C GLN A 37 7.84 -8.43 20.13
N ALA A 38 7.59 -7.18 20.53
CA ALA A 38 7.05 -6.86 21.85
C ALA A 38 5.69 -7.53 22.14
N ASN A 39 4.78 -7.54 21.16
CA ASN A 39 3.47 -8.20 21.32
C ASN A 39 3.61 -9.73 21.39
N ILE A 40 4.52 -10.29 20.61
CA ILE A 40 4.79 -11.73 20.61
C ILE A 40 5.38 -12.14 21.95
N GLU A 41 6.40 -11.44 22.45
CA GLU A 41 7.05 -11.72 23.73
C GLU A 41 6.06 -11.62 24.90
N LYS A 42 5.23 -10.57 24.90
CA LYS A 42 4.16 -10.41 25.90
C LYS A 42 3.20 -11.61 25.89
N ARG A 43 2.70 -12.01 24.72
CA ARG A 43 1.76 -13.13 24.58
C ARG A 43 2.41 -14.48 24.89
N LEU A 44 3.67 -14.67 24.52
CA LEU A 44 4.45 -15.85 24.89
C LEU A 44 4.65 -15.94 26.40
N SER A 45 4.87 -14.82 27.08
CA SER A 45 4.98 -14.79 28.54
C SER A 45 3.72 -15.35 29.21
N TRP A 46 2.53 -14.98 28.72
CA TRP A 46 1.26 -15.52 29.21
C TRP A 46 1.16 -17.03 29.02
N ILE A 47 1.51 -17.50 27.81
CA ILE A 47 1.41 -18.92 27.43
C ILE A 47 2.43 -19.77 28.17
N ASN A 48 3.67 -19.30 28.31
CA ASN A 48 4.72 -20.00 29.06
C ASN A 48 4.35 -20.10 30.53
N TYR A 49 3.79 -19.03 31.12
CA TYR A 49 3.31 -19.06 32.49
C TYR A 49 2.13 -20.03 32.67
N TYR A 50 1.24 -20.10 31.69
CA TYR A 50 0.15 -21.07 31.66
C TYR A 50 0.65 -22.52 31.65
N TYR A 51 1.59 -22.87 30.77
CA TYR A 51 2.16 -24.22 30.73
C TYR A 51 2.93 -24.56 32.00
N LYS A 52 3.68 -23.60 32.56
CA LYS A 52 4.33 -23.76 33.87
C LYS A 52 3.33 -24.15 34.97
N LEU A 53 2.18 -23.47 35.03
CA LEU A 53 1.14 -23.76 36.01
C LEU A 53 0.45 -25.12 35.77
N LEU A 54 0.35 -25.55 34.51
CA LEU A 54 -0.16 -26.89 34.19
C LEU A 54 0.80 -27.98 34.65
N ASP A 55 2.11 -27.80 34.45
CA ASP A 55 3.15 -28.73 34.91
C ASP A 55 3.16 -28.83 36.46
N GLU A 56 2.83 -27.74 37.14
CA GLU A 56 2.65 -27.69 38.61
C GLU A 56 1.30 -28.29 39.08
N GLY A 57 0.44 -28.76 38.16
CA GLY A 57 -0.84 -29.40 38.49
C GLY A 57 -1.97 -28.42 38.87
N ASN A 58 -1.84 -27.13 38.55
CA ASN A 58 -2.84 -26.13 38.91
C ASN A 58 -4.09 -26.21 38.01
N LYS A 59 -5.20 -26.70 38.58
CA LYS A 59 -6.50 -26.82 37.89
C LYS A 59 -7.09 -25.48 37.43
N THR A 60 -6.64 -24.36 38.00
CA THR A 60 -7.11 -22.99 37.69
C THR A 60 -6.07 -22.15 36.93
N ALA A 61 -5.14 -22.81 36.23
CA ALA A 61 -4.03 -22.16 35.52
C ALA A 61 -4.45 -20.97 34.64
N LYS A 62 -5.56 -21.08 33.90
CA LYS A 62 -6.05 -19.98 33.04
C LYS A 62 -6.44 -18.74 33.85
N THR A 63 -7.18 -18.91 34.94
CA THR A 63 -7.61 -17.81 35.81
C THR A 63 -6.40 -17.17 36.50
N ALA A 64 -5.44 -17.98 36.96
CA ALA A 64 -4.21 -17.50 37.56
C ALA A 64 -3.37 -16.65 36.59
N VAL A 65 -3.27 -17.04 35.31
CA VAL A 65 -2.62 -16.24 34.27
C VAL A 65 -3.33 -14.90 34.07
N CYS A 66 -4.67 -14.92 33.97
CA CYS A 66 -5.47 -13.71 33.78
C CYS A 66 -5.28 -12.71 34.93
N ASN A 67 -5.30 -13.21 36.19
CA ASN A 67 -5.07 -12.40 37.38
C ASN A 67 -3.63 -11.86 37.46
N ARG A 68 -2.64 -12.67 37.08
CA ARG A 68 -1.22 -12.28 37.15
C ARG A 68 -0.86 -11.18 36.17
N PHE A 69 -1.43 -11.20 34.96
CA PHE A 69 -1.08 -10.29 33.89
C PHE A 69 -2.14 -9.22 33.61
N ASP A 70 -3.21 -9.16 34.41
CA ASP A 70 -4.35 -8.26 34.26
C ASP A 70 -4.96 -8.32 32.84
N ILE A 71 -5.42 -9.52 32.47
CA ILE A 71 -5.99 -9.81 31.14
C ILE A 71 -7.36 -10.44 31.30
N ASP A 72 -8.28 -10.06 30.43
CA ASP A 72 -9.57 -10.74 30.31
C ASP A 72 -9.42 -12.21 29.86
N TYR A 73 -10.21 -13.09 30.47
CA TYR A 73 -10.21 -14.53 30.20
C TYR A 73 -10.47 -14.87 28.73
N LYS A 74 -11.39 -14.15 28.07
CA LYS A 74 -11.72 -14.40 26.65
C LYS A 74 -10.52 -14.06 25.77
N THR A 75 -9.80 -12.99 26.09
CA THR A 75 -8.60 -12.57 25.36
C THR A 75 -7.50 -13.61 25.49
N PHE A 76 -7.20 -14.07 26.70
CA PHE A 76 -6.20 -15.12 26.91
C PHE A 76 -6.58 -16.42 26.19
N ASN A 77 -7.82 -16.89 26.36
CA ASN A 77 -8.29 -18.13 25.73
C ASN A 77 -8.26 -18.07 24.20
N PHE A 78 -8.56 -16.91 23.61
CA PHE A 78 -8.45 -16.69 22.16
C PHE A 78 -7.01 -16.86 21.66
N TRP A 79 -6.03 -16.26 22.34
CA TRP A 79 -4.63 -16.35 21.95
C TRP A 79 -4.05 -17.74 22.18
N LEU A 80 -4.40 -18.39 23.30
CA LEU A 80 -4.00 -19.77 23.58
C LEU A 80 -4.52 -20.72 22.50
N LYS A 81 -5.82 -20.69 22.21
CA LYS A 81 -6.44 -21.53 21.18
C LYS A 81 -5.76 -21.33 19.82
N ARG A 82 -5.54 -20.07 19.41
CA ARG A 82 -4.84 -19.77 18.16
C ARG A 82 -3.41 -20.29 18.14
N TYR A 83 -2.69 -20.20 19.27
CA TYR A 83 -1.33 -20.69 19.38
C TYR A 83 -1.26 -22.20 19.21
N GLU A 84 -2.14 -22.94 19.87
CA GLU A 84 -2.25 -24.40 19.79
C GLU A 84 -2.66 -24.86 18.38
N GLU A 85 -3.70 -24.25 17.79
CA GLU A 85 -4.19 -24.60 16.43
C GLU A 85 -3.14 -24.34 15.34
N ASN A 86 -2.19 -23.43 15.55
CA ASN A 86 -1.12 -23.11 14.59
C ASN A 86 0.22 -23.77 14.94
N GLY A 87 0.21 -24.89 15.67
CA GLY A 87 1.39 -25.69 15.98
C GLY A 87 2.41 -24.96 16.85
N CYS A 88 1.93 -24.20 17.84
CA CYS A 88 2.76 -23.48 18.81
C CYS A 88 3.74 -22.48 18.17
N SER A 89 3.39 -21.93 17.01
CA SER A 89 4.23 -20.97 16.30
C SER A 89 4.08 -19.56 16.88
N SER A 90 5.18 -18.89 17.22
CA SER A 90 5.16 -17.48 17.65
C SER A 90 4.56 -16.53 16.60
N LEU A 91 4.54 -16.93 15.33
CA LEU A 91 3.94 -16.14 14.25
C LEU A 91 2.40 -16.04 14.39
N SER A 92 1.77 -17.03 15.03
CA SER A 92 0.33 -17.05 15.30
C SER A 92 -0.10 -16.00 16.33
N LEU A 93 0.85 -15.48 17.11
CA LEU A 93 0.64 -14.46 18.13
C LEU A 93 0.70 -13.04 17.56
N ILE A 94 0.77 -12.89 16.24
CA ILE A 94 0.71 -11.59 15.56
C ILE A 94 -0.76 -11.23 15.29
N ASP A 95 -1.09 -9.95 15.44
CA ASP A 95 -2.42 -9.45 15.07
C ASP A 95 -2.65 -9.57 13.57
N LEU A 96 -3.74 -10.23 13.21
CA LEU A 96 -4.19 -10.30 11.83
C LEU A 96 -4.77 -8.94 11.40
N PRO A 97 -4.66 -8.57 10.12
CA PRO A 97 -5.26 -7.35 9.62
C PRO A 97 -6.78 -7.36 9.87
N LYS A 98 -7.28 -6.29 10.49
CA LYS A 98 -8.72 -6.09 10.75
C LYS A 98 -9.55 -5.77 9.50
N ARG A 99 -8.91 -5.73 8.33
CA ARG A 99 -9.57 -5.40 7.06
C ARG A 99 -10.52 -6.55 6.67
N PRO A 100 -11.75 -6.26 6.24
CA PRO A 100 -12.67 -7.30 5.77
C PRO A 100 -12.03 -8.10 4.64
N LYS A 101 -12.23 -9.43 4.69
CA LYS A 101 -11.68 -10.37 3.69
C LYS A 101 -12.24 -10.11 2.29
N ASN A 102 -13.51 -9.71 2.21
CA ASN A 102 -14.19 -9.44 0.96
C ASN A 102 -14.51 -7.95 0.84
N ILE A 103 -13.98 -7.32 -0.21
CA ILE A 103 -14.15 -5.89 -0.49
C ILE A 103 -14.92 -5.81 -1.80
N LYS A 104 -16.20 -5.44 -1.72
CA LYS A 104 -17.10 -5.42 -2.88
C LYS A 104 -16.64 -4.45 -3.97
N PHE A 105 -16.06 -3.31 -3.59
CA PHE A 105 -15.63 -2.25 -4.51
C PHE A 105 -14.11 -2.23 -4.64
N LYS A 106 -13.55 -3.27 -5.26
CA LYS A 106 -12.13 -3.30 -5.60
C LYS A 106 -11.94 -2.73 -7.01
N VAL A 107 -11.03 -1.77 -7.13
CA VAL A 107 -10.59 -1.33 -8.46
C VAL A 107 -9.89 -2.52 -9.12
N PRO A 108 -10.32 -2.95 -10.32
CA PRO A 108 -9.68 -4.05 -11.00
C PRO A 108 -8.27 -3.64 -11.41
N PHE A 109 -7.35 -4.61 -11.44
CA PHE A 109 -5.92 -4.33 -11.66
C PHE A 109 -5.66 -3.57 -12.97
N TRP A 110 -6.38 -3.89 -14.05
CA TRP A 110 -6.26 -3.19 -15.33
C TRP A 110 -6.58 -1.69 -15.22
N ALA A 111 -7.57 -1.32 -14.40
CA ALA A 111 -7.94 0.07 -14.18
C ALA A 111 -6.90 0.80 -13.33
N GLU A 112 -6.30 0.12 -12.34
CA GLU A 112 -5.17 0.69 -11.59
C GLU A 112 -3.97 0.97 -12.50
N VAL A 113 -3.63 0.03 -13.38
CA VAL A 113 -2.56 0.21 -14.37
C VAL A 113 -2.84 1.40 -15.28
N LEU A 114 -4.09 1.55 -15.76
CA LEU A 114 -4.45 2.68 -16.62
C LEU A 114 -4.36 4.02 -15.88
N VAL A 115 -4.81 4.08 -14.62
CA VAL A 115 -4.65 5.26 -13.76
C VAL A 115 -3.18 5.64 -13.62
N VAL A 116 -2.31 4.66 -13.34
CA VAL A 116 -0.86 4.88 -13.22
C VAL A 116 -0.26 5.35 -14.54
N LEU A 117 -0.62 4.73 -15.66
CA LEU A 117 -0.11 5.05 -16.98
C LEU A 117 -0.49 6.48 -17.39
N VAL A 118 -1.76 6.87 -17.24
CA VAL A 118 -2.23 8.22 -17.55
C VAL A 118 -1.56 9.25 -16.63
N ARG A 119 -1.36 8.92 -15.35
CA ARG A 119 -0.64 9.78 -14.40
C ARG A 119 0.82 10.01 -14.82
N VAL A 120 1.51 8.97 -15.27
CA VAL A 120 2.93 9.07 -15.69
C VAL A 120 3.07 9.84 -17.01
N ILE A 121 2.18 9.60 -17.98
CA ILE A 121 2.26 10.22 -19.31
C ILE A 121 1.77 11.67 -19.30
N ARG A 122 0.61 11.93 -18.68
CA ARG A 122 -0.09 13.23 -18.79
C ARG A 122 -0.02 14.07 -17.51
N GLY A 123 0.41 13.50 -16.39
CA GLY A 123 0.53 14.24 -15.12
C GLY A 123 -0.81 14.67 -14.50
N LEU A 124 -1.95 14.14 -14.97
CA LEU A 124 -3.27 14.55 -14.51
C LEU A 124 -3.47 14.34 -13.01
N GLY A 125 -4.14 15.29 -12.36
CA GLY A 125 -4.57 15.19 -10.97
C GLY A 125 -5.66 14.14 -10.77
N ALA A 126 -5.88 13.73 -9.52
CA ALA A 126 -6.82 12.66 -9.20
C ALA A 126 -8.28 12.99 -9.60
N GLU A 127 -8.69 14.26 -9.44
CA GLU A 127 -10.01 14.75 -9.82
C GLU A 127 -10.19 14.75 -11.35
N ALA A 128 -9.26 15.36 -12.07
CA ALA A 128 -9.30 15.42 -13.53
C ALA A 128 -9.31 14.02 -14.16
N LEU A 129 -8.49 13.10 -13.62
CA LEU A 129 -8.39 11.73 -14.11
C LEU A 129 -9.67 10.94 -13.83
N ALA A 130 -10.25 11.06 -12.63
CA ALA A 130 -11.53 10.44 -12.31
C ALA A 130 -12.68 10.96 -13.19
N ALA A 131 -12.73 12.29 -13.40
CA ALA A 131 -13.71 12.91 -14.28
C ALA A 131 -13.55 12.45 -15.74
N GLU A 132 -12.31 12.38 -16.24
CA GLU A 132 -12.02 11.92 -17.60
C GLU A 132 -12.40 10.45 -17.80
N PHE A 133 -12.08 9.58 -16.83
CA PHE A 133 -12.43 8.16 -16.90
C PHE A 133 -13.93 7.94 -16.89
N LYS A 134 -14.66 8.73 -16.08
CA LYS A 134 -16.12 8.72 -16.04
C LYS A 134 -16.73 9.25 -17.34
N HIS A 135 -16.25 10.39 -17.83
CA HIS A 135 -16.74 11.03 -19.05
C HIS A 135 -16.54 10.15 -20.29
N ARG A 136 -15.39 9.45 -20.39
CA ARG A 136 -15.08 8.53 -21.49
C ARG A 136 -15.69 7.13 -21.33
N GLY A 137 -16.44 6.88 -20.25
CA GLY A 137 -17.05 5.56 -19.99
C GLY A 137 -16.05 4.43 -19.75
N ILE A 138 -14.80 4.74 -19.39
CA ILE A 138 -13.72 3.74 -19.24
C ILE A 138 -13.89 2.97 -17.93
N PHE A 139 -13.95 3.68 -16.81
CA PHE A 139 -14.11 3.08 -15.48
C PHE A 139 -14.64 4.12 -14.49
N ASN A 140 -15.71 3.78 -13.78
CA ASN A 140 -16.28 4.68 -12.77
C ASN A 140 -15.49 4.57 -11.45
N ILE A 141 -14.63 5.56 -11.19
CA ILE A 141 -13.80 5.64 -9.98
C ILE A 141 -13.95 7.02 -9.35
N SER A 142 -14.01 7.07 -8.02
CA SER A 142 -13.99 8.34 -7.30
C SER A 142 -12.58 8.95 -7.31
N HIS A 143 -12.50 10.27 -7.21
CA HIS A 143 -11.21 10.98 -7.07
C HIS A 143 -10.39 10.43 -5.89
N GLN A 144 -11.05 10.04 -4.78
CA GLN A 144 -10.38 9.43 -3.63
C GLN A 144 -9.84 8.03 -3.96
N GLY A 145 -10.52 7.25 -4.79
CA GLY A 145 -10.03 5.97 -5.31
C GLY A 145 -8.75 6.14 -6.13
N VAL A 146 -8.71 7.14 -7.01
CA VAL A 146 -7.52 7.52 -7.77
C VAL A 146 -6.39 7.99 -6.86
N ARG A 147 -6.69 8.83 -5.86
CA ARG A 147 -5.69 9.28 -4.87
C ARG A 147 -5.10 8.11 -4.08
N ASN A 148 -5.93 7.15 -3.66
CA ASN A 148 -5.46 5.95 -2.97
C ASN A 148 -4.54 5.11 -3.88
N ILE A 149 -4.82 5.04 -5.18
CA ILE A 149 -3.90 4.42 -6.15
C ILE A 149 -2.59 5.20 -6.20
N PHE A 150 -2.63 6.54 -6.31
CA PHE A 150 -1.40 7.34 -6.28
C PHE A 150 -0.57 7.12 -5.03
N VAL A 151 -1.18 7.02 -3.85
CA VAL A 151 -0.46 6.71 -2.60
C VAL A 151 0.19 5.33 -2.69
N ARG A 152 -0.54 4.30 -3.13
CA ARG A 152 -0.02 2.92 -3.26
C ARG A 152 1.19 2.83 -4.17
N TYR A 153 1.22 3.63 -5.24
CA TYR A 153 2.29 3.64 -6.25
C TYR A 153 3.31 4.77 -6.07
N GLY A 154 3.22 5.57 -4.99
CA GLY A 154 4.14 6.69 -4.74
C GLY A 154 4.02 7.88 -5.71
N LEU A 155 2.87 8.04 -6.39
CA LEU A 155 2.62 9.05 -7.43
C LEU A 155 1.91 10.31 -6.92
N ASN A 156 1.82 10.49 -5.60
CA ASN A 156 1.15 11.64 -4.96
C ASN A 156 1.81 12.98 -5.34
N HIS A 157 3.11 12.97 -5.61
CA HIS A 157 3.84 14.15 -5.99
C HIS A 157 4.01 14.18 -7.51
N ILE A 158 3.42 15.18 -8.16
CA ILE A 158 3.87 15.54 -9.51
C ILE A 158 5.26 16.14 -9.32
N LYS A 159 6.27 15.63 -10.03
CA LYS A 159 7.55 16.35 -10.13
C LYS A 159 7.22 17.73 -10.65
N ARG A 160 7.31 18.76 -9.80
CA ARG A 160 7.14 20.15 -10.21
C ARG A 160 8.09 20.36 -11.38
N LEU A 161 7.54 20.71 -12.54
CA LEU A 161 8.36 21.08 -13.70
C LEU A 161 9.37 22.10 -13.21
N LYS A 162 10.66 21.93 -13.57
CA LYS A 162 11.68 22.94 -13.27
C LYS A 162 11.11 24.27 -13.76
N LYS A 163 10.91 25.21 -12.84
CA LYS A 163 10.49 26.57 -13.22
C LYS A 163 11.56 27.07 -14.19
N LYS A 164 11.15 27.42 -15.41
CA LYS A 164 12.03 28.21 -16.28
C LYS A 164 12.46 29.45 -15.48
N PRO A 165 13.71 29.91 -15.61
CA PRO A 165 14.13 31.16 -14.98
C PRO A 165 13.11 32.24 -15.35
N ILE A 166 12.61 32.94 -14.34
CA ILE A 166 11.62 34.01 -14.55
C ILE A 166 12.37 35.14 -15.24
N GLN A 167 12.11 35.33 -16.53
CA GLN A 167 12.55 36.53 -17.23
C GLN A 167 11.51 37.61 -16.92
N ARG A 168 11.92 38.60 -16.11
CA ARG A 168 11.06 39.73 -15.77
C ARG A 168 10.92 40.64 -16.99
N TYR A 169 9.69 40.98 -17.33
CA TYR A 169 9.37 41.95 -18.38
C TYR A 169 9.36 43.34 -17.75
N GLU A 170 10.54 43.90 -17.51
CA GLU A 170 10.75 45.17 -16.80
C GLU A 170 11.66 46.10 -17.63
N ARG A 171 11.50 47.42 -17.46
CA ARG A 171 12.31 48.47 -18.11
C ARG A 171 12.71 49.53 -17.07
N GLY A 172 13.79 50.26 -17.36
CA GLY A 172 14.50 51.08 -16.36
C GLY A 172 13.84 52.43 -16.09
N LYS A 173 13.13 52.99 -17.08
CA LYS A 173 12.45 54.28 -16.94
C LYS A 173 10.93 54.13 -17.02
N PRO A 174 10.17 55.03 -16.37
CA PRO A 174 8.74 55.16 -16.62
C PRO A 174 8.46 55.32 -18.11
N ASN A 175 7.34 54.75 -18.57
CA ASN A 175 6.85 54.87 -19.96
C ASN A 175 7.64 54.12 -21.05
N GLU A 176 8.68 53.34 -20.72
CA GLU A 176 9.42 52.50 -21.68
C GLU A 176 8.68 51.19 -22.04
N LEU A 177 7.62 50.85 -21.30
CA LEU A 177 6.91 49.58 -21.43
C LEU A 177 5.40 49.79 -21.35
N TRP A 178 4.71 49.55 -22.46
CA TRP A 178 3.26 49.66 -22.56
C TRP A 178 2.68 48.26 -22.72
N HIS A 179 1.89 47.82 -21.74
CA HIS A 179 1.15 46.57 -21.83
C HIS A 179 -0.24 46.89 -22.36
N ILE A 180 -0.60 46.32 -23.51
CA ILE A 180 -1.94 46.41 -24.06
C ILE A 180 -2.53 45.00 -24.03
N ASP A 181 -3.39 44.72 -23.07
CA ASP A 181 -4.18 43.48 -23.05
C ASP A 181 -5.52 43.76 -23.71
N ILE A 182 -5.84 42.96 -24.72
CA ILE A 182 -7.02 43.15 -25.55
C ILE A 182 -7.89 41.90 -25.41
N LYS A 183 -9.13 42.07 -24.94
CA LYS A 183 -10.15 41.01 -24.94
C LYS A 183 -11.27 41.32 -25.93
N GLY A 184 -11.61 40.36 -26.77
CA GLY A 184 -12.53 40.53 -27.92
C GLY A 184 -14.02 40.33 -27.64
N PRO A 185 -14.89 40.43 -28.68
CA PRO A 185 -14.61 40.93 -30.03
C PRO A 185 -14.96 42.41 -30.15
N PHE A 186 -14.09 43.20 -30.76
CA PHE A 186 -14.34 44.61 -31.06
C PHE A 186 -14.08 44.85 -32.55
N TRP A 187 -14.75 45.87 -33.08
CA TRP A 187 -14.73 46.19 -34.50
C TRP A 187 -13.84 47.40 -34.70
N ILE A 188 -12.73 47.22 -35.40
CA ILE A 188 -11.91 48.36 -35.81
C ILE A 188 -12.51 48.92 -37.10
N LYS A 189 -12.93 50.20 -37.04
CA LYS A 189 -13.54 50.89 -38.17
C LYS A 189 -12.57 50.88 -39.36
N GLY A 190 -12.96 50.27 -40.47
CA GLY A 190 -12.16 50.15 -41.70
C GLY A 190 -11.40 48.83 -41.88
N VAL A 191 -11.29 47.97 -40.87
CA VAL A 191 -10.56 46.68 -40.96
C VAL A 191 -11.50 45.47 -40.84
N GLY A 192 -12.68 45.65 -40.25
CA GLY A 192 -13.66 44.58 -40.04
C GLY A 192 -13.47 43.86 -38.70
N LYS A 193 -14.05 42.66 -38.59
CA LYS A 193 -13.99 41.84 -37.37
C LYS A 193 -12.61 41.17 -37.27
N ILE A 194 -11.92 41.38 -36.16
CA ILE A 194 -10.64 40.73 -35.81
C ILE A 194 -10.89 39.74 -34.66
#